data_AF-A0A2A5NXF0-F1
#
_entry.id   AF-A0A2A5NXF0-F1
#
_cell.length_a   1.000
_cell.length_b   1.000
_cell.length_c   1.000
_cell.angle_alpha   90.00
_cell.angle_beta   90.00
_cell.angle_gamma   90.00
#
_symmetry.space_group_name_H-M   'P 1'
#
loop_
_entity.id
_entity.type
_entity.pdbx_description
1 polymer ?
#
loop_
_entity_poly.entity_id
_entity_poly.type
_entity_poly.pdbx_seq_one_letter_code
_entity_poly.pdbx_strand_id
1 'polypeptide(L)'
;MNICPTRAIYVSKAGGPDKVRAAEEACIHCGACEEACPVDALSVKRWEVRVEGGEGPWIEGYRELFRRVLEGYRPPREEVYARRVSVPSEEYTPPPPRPIPPTPPGFSEVKGRIEAALRALSTPKARILLERGDVERLMREVEAARRGGVG
;
A
#
# COMPACT_ATOMS: atom_id res chain seq x y z
N MET A 1 -35.56 -12.90 -4.38
CA MET A 1 -34.39 -12.04 -4.63
C MET A 1 -33.79 -11.72 -3.28
N ASN A 2 -32.66 -12.35 -2.94
CA ASN A 2 -32.20 -12.45 -1.54
C ASN A 2 -31.25 -11.31 -1.12
N ILE A 3 -31.01 -10.34 -2.00
CA ILE A 3 -30.08 -9.23 -1.74
C ILE A 3 -30.67 -8.15 -0.82
N CYS A 4 -31.99 -7.91 -0.89
CA CYS A 4 -32.60 -6.81 -0.15
C CYS A 4 -32.88 -7.23 1.30
N PRO A 5 -32.25 -6.57 2.30
CA PRO A 5 -32.42 -6.94 3.70
C PRO A 5 -33.86 -6.70 4.21
N THR A 6 -34.54 -5.67 3.68
CA THR A 6 -35.93 -5.34 4.03
C THR A 6 -36.96 -6.03 3.15
N ARG A 7 -36.52 -6.84 2.17
CA ARG A 7 -37.40 -7.47 1.15
C ARG A 7 -38.28 -6.47 0.39
N ALA A 8 -37.85 -5.22 0.29
CA ALA A 8 -38.56 -4.17 -0.45
C ALA A 8 -38.63 -4.43 -1.96
N ILE A 9 -37.61 -5.10 -2.53
CA ILE A 9 -37.61 -5.49 -3.95
C ILE A 9 -38.13 -6.92 -4.15
N TYR A 10 -39.09 -7.08 -5.06
CA TYR A 10 -39.72 -8.37 -5.32
C TYR A 10 -40.14 -8.54 -6.79
N VAL A 11 -40.37 -9.79 -7.17
CA VAL A 11 -40.88 -10.14 -8.50
C VAL A 11 -42.40 -10.16 -8.43
N SER A 12 -43.05 -9.30 -9.20
CA SER A 12 -44.51 -9.24 -9.30
C SER A 12 -45.05 -10.45 -10.05
N LYS A 13 -46.19 -10.98 -9.60
CA LYS A 13 -46.95 -12.01 -10.31
C LYS A 13 -47.88 -11.44 -11.38
N ALA A 14 -48.03 -10.12 -11.44
CA ALA A 14 -48.87 -9.46 -12.43
C ALA A 14 -48.26 -9.63 -13.83
N GLY A 15 -49.08 -10.02 -14.81
CA GLY A 15 -48.66 -10.11 -16.21
C GLY A 15 -48.42 -8.73 -16.80
N GLY A 16 -47.16 -8.38 -17.06
CA GLY A 16 -46.76 -7.11 -17.63
C GLY A 16 -45.23 -6.98 -17.79
N PRO A 17 -44.74 -5.88 -18.40
CA PRO A 17 -43.31 -5.61 -18.53
C PRO A 17 -42.62 -5.39 -17.17
N ASP A 18 -43.36 -4.88 -16.18
CA ASP A 18 -42.85 -4.54 -14.85
C ASP A 18 -42.81 -5.77 -13.92
N LYS A 19 -41.94 -6.72 -14.26
CA LYS A 19 -41.74 -7.94 -13.47
C LYS A 19 -41.05 -7.69 -12.14
N VAL A 20 -40.27 -6.62 -12.01
CA VAL A 20 -39.56 -6.24 -10.78
C VAL A 20 -40.21 -4.98 -10.21
N ARG A 21 -40.61 -5.02 -8.94
CA ARG A 21 -41.21 -3.89 -8.23
C ARG A 21 -40.50 -3.64 -6.91
N ALA A 22 -40.53 -2.39 -6.47
CA ALA A 22 -40.06 -1.95 -5.17
C ALA A 22 -41.24 -1.44 -4.33
N ALA A 23 -41.33 -1.89 -3.09
CA ALA A 23 -42.16 -1.28 -2.04
C ALA A 23 -41.34 -0.15 -1.41
N GLU A 24 -41.55 1.09 -1.86
CA GLU A 24 -40.79 2.26 -1.43
C GLU A 24 -40.91 2.50 0.08
N GLU A 25 -42.07 2.19 0.66
CA GLU A 25 -42.33 2.30 2.10
C GLU A 25 -41.45 1.37 2.96
N ALA A 26 -40.94 0.29 2.38
CA ALA A 26 -40.03 -0.65 3.03
C ALA A 26 -38.56 -0.44 2.61
N CYS A 27 -38.31 0.46 1.67
CA CYS A 27 -36.97 0.75 1.15
C CYS A 27 -36.23 1.68 2.11
N ILE A 28 -35.01 1.32 2.49
CA ILE A 28 -34.12 2.15 3.31
C ILE A 28 -33.03 2.85 2.48
N HIS A 29 -33.14 2.80 1.16
CA HIS A 29 -32.17 3.36 0.22
C HIS A 29 -30.72 2.92 0.48
N CYS A 30 -30.48 1.66 0.86
CA CYS A 30 -29.13 1.17 1.16
C CYS A 30 -28.24 0.99 -0.08
N GLY A 31 -28.81 0.80 -1.28
CA GLY A 31 -28.06 0.62 -2.53
C GLY A 31 -27.62 -0.82 -2.83
N ALA A 32 -27.84 -1.79 -1.93
CA ALA A 32 -27.37 -3.17 -2.13
C ALA A 32 -27.94 -3.84 -3.40
N CYS A 33 -29.16 -3.50 -3.81
CA CYS A 33 -29.78 -4.03 -5.02
C CYS A 33 -29.24 -3.40 -6.32
N GLU A 34 -28.79 -2.14 -6.27
CA GLU A 34 -28.13 -1.45 -7.38
C GLU A 34 -26.76 -2.09 -7.63
N GLU A 35 -25.92 -2.19 -6.59
CA GLU A 35 -24.59 -2.81 -6.68
C GLU A 35 -24.61 -4.28 -7.09
N ALA A 36 -25.63 -5.04 -6.68
CA ALA A 36 -25.75 -6.45 -7.04
C ALA A 36 -26.30 -6.68 -8.45
N CYS A 37 -26.77 -5.64 -9.16
CA CYS A 37 -27.40 -5.81 -10.45
C CYS A 37 -26.33 -5.95 -11.55
N PRO A 38 -26.19 -7.11 -12.22
CA PRO A 38 -25.14 -7.31 -13.23
C PRO A 38 -25.36 -6.54 -14.54
N VAL A 39 -26.50 -5.85 -14.66
CA VAL A 39 -26.93 -5.14 -15.87
C VAL A 39 -27.38 -3.70 -15.56
N ASP A 40 -27.11 -3.20 -14.36
CA ASP A 40 -27.45 -1.83 -13.93
C ASP A 40 -28.93 -1.45 -14.18
N ALA A 41 -29.84 -2.42 -14.03
CA ALA A 41 -31.27 -2.21 -14.30
C ALA A 41 -32.00 -1.46 -13.16
N LEU A 42 -31.34 -1.24 -12.03
CA LEU A 42 -31.89 -0.60 -10.84
C LEU A 42 -30.94 0.53 -10.41
N SER A 43 -31.50 1.65 -9.94
CA SER A 43 -30.72 2.73 -9.35
C SER A 43 -31.38 3.27 -8.07
N VAL A 44 -30.58 3.55 -7.04
CA VAL A 44 -31.04 4.05 -5.75
C VAL A 44 -30.55 5.48 -5.54
N LYS A 45 -31.48 6.43 -5.62
CA LYS A 45 -31.20 7.84 -5.35
C LYS A 45 -31.48 8.18 -3.89
N ARG A 46 -30.72 9.14 -3.36
CA ARG A 46 -30.86 9.65 -1.99
C ARG A 46 -30.91 11.17 -2.03
N TRP A 47 -31.96 11.74 -1.46
CA TRP A 47 -32.21 13.19 -1.47
C TRP A 47 -32.03 13.82 -0.09
N GLU A 48 -32.15 13.00 0.97
CA GLU A 48 -31.97 13.43 2.35
C GLU A 48 -31.20 12.34 3.12
N VAL A 49 -30.32 12.77 4.03
CA VAL A 49 -29.65 11.92 5.01
C VAL A 49 -29.74 12.63 6.36
N ARG A 50 -30.35 11.97 7.34
CA ARG A 50 -30.41 12.46 8.71
C ARG A 50 -29.21 11.96 9.50
N VAL A 51 -28.37 12.88 9.95
CA VAL A 51 -27.21 12.59 10.81
C VAL A 51 -27.45 13.23 12.17
N GLU A 52 -27.61 12.43 13.22
CA GLU A 52 -27.82 12.88 14.59
C GLU A 52 -26.57 12.65 15.45
N GLY A 53 -26.28 13.59 16.35
CA GLY A 53 -25.17 13.49 17.30
C GLY A 53 -23.78 13.72 16.70
N GLY A 54 -22.77 13.32 17.48
CA GLY A 54 -21.35 13.38 17.13
C GLY A 54 -20.59 14.45 17.91
N GLU A 55 -19.60 13.99 18.68
CA GLU A 55 -18.67 14.84 19.42
C GLU A 55 -17.26 14.60 18.90
N GLY A 56 -16.45 15.67 18.89
CA GLY A 56 -15.02 15.60 18.59
C GLY A 56 -14.59 16.45 17.39
N PRO A 57 -13.26 16.53 17.16
CA PRO A 57 -12.67 17.48 16.21
C PRO A 57 -13.08 17.28 14.74
N TRP A 58 -13.55 16.08 14.38
CA TRP A 58 -13.76 15.66 12.99
C TRP A 58 -15.24 15.66 12.56
N ILE A 59 -16.16 16.14 13.41
CA ILE A 59 -17.60 16.01 13.18
C ILE A 59 -18.06 16.67 11.87
N GLU A 60 -17.50 17.84 11.52
CA GLU A 60 -17.88 18.50 10.26
C GLU A 60 -17.36 17.74 9.04
N GLY A 61 -16.17 17.11 9.15
CA GLY A 61 -15.65 16.24 8.11
C GLY A 61 -16.53 15.00 7.90
N TYR A 62 -17.05 14.40 8.97
CA TYR A 62 -17.98 13.29 8.85
C TYR A 62 -19.33 13.72 8.26
N ARG A 63 -19.88 14.87 8.69
CA ARG A 63 -21.12 15.42 8.09
C ARG A 63 -20.96 15.64 6.60
N GLU A 64 -19.83 16.20 6.19
CA GLU A 64 -19.49 16.42 4.80
C GLU A 64 -19.38 15.11 4.01
N LEU A 65 -18.74 14.09 4.58
CA LEU A 65 -18.66 12.76 3.97
C LEU A 65 -20.06 12.18 3.73
N PHE A 66 -20.98 12.30 4.69
CA PHE A 66 -22.35 11.82 4.53
C PHE A 66 -23.13 12.61 3.47
N ARG A 67 -22.88 13.90 3.30
CA ARG A 67 -23.52 14.71 2.23
C ARG A 67 -23.13 14.22 0.83
N ARG A 68 -21.96 13.60 0.64
CA ARG A 68 -21.52 13.05 -0.66
C ARG A 68 -22.40 11.92 -1.19
N VAL A 69 -23.16 11.29 -0.31
CA VAL A 69 -24.09 10.22 -0.67
C VAL A 69 -25.37 10.77 -1.33
N LEU A 70 -25.63 12.08 -1.20
CA LEU A 70 -26.80 12.74 -1.78
C LEU A 70 -26.63 12.99 -3.28
N GLU A 71 -27.69 12.72 -4.03
CA GLU A 71 -27.77 12.98 -5.46
C GLU A 71 -27.55 14.48 -5.75
N GLY A 72 -26.61 14.80 -6.64
CA GLY A 72 -26.32 16.17 -7.03
C GLY A 72 -25.45 16.98 -6.06
N TYR A 73 -25.06 16.42 -4.91
CA TYR A 73 -24.14 17.09 -4.00
C TYR A 73 -22.76 17.28 -4.63
N ARG A 74 -22.19 18.48 -4.51
CA ARG A 74 -20.80 18.75 -4.90
C ARG A 74 -20.09 19.36 -3.70
N PRO A 75 -18.95 18.80 -3.27
CA PRO A 75 -18.20 19.37 -2.15
C PRO A 75 -17.78 20.80 -2.51
N PRO A 76 -17.79 21.72 -1.53
CA PRO A 76 -17.28 23.06 -1.74
C PRO A 76 -15.84 22.98 -2.25
N ARG A 77 -15.49 23.83 -3.21
CA ARG A 77 -14.10 23.94 -3.64
C ARG A 77 -13.29 24.43 -2.45
N GLU A 78 -12.31 23.65 -2.06
CA GLU A 78 -11.43 23.99 -0.96
C GLU A 78 -10.75 25.32 -1.28
N GLU A 79 -11.01 26.36 -0.49
CA GLU A 79 -10.26 27.61 -0.50
C GLU A 79 -8.91 27.38 0.16
N VAL A 80 -8.17 26.36 -0.28
CA VAL A 80 -6.78 26.22 0.15
C VAL A 80 -6.05 27.38 -0.49
N TYR A 81 -5.82 28.40 0.32
CA TYR A 81 -4.75 29.35 0.10
C TYR A 81 -3.48 28.50 -0.07
N ALA A 82 -3.11 28.24 -1.32
CA ALA A 82 -1.76 27.80 -1.61
C ALA A 82 -0.88 29.02 -1.24
N ARG A 83 -0.51 29.14 0.04
CA ARG A 83 0.58 30.02 0.44
C ARG A 83 1.75 29.52 -0.39
N ARG A 84 2.19 30.33 -1.35
CA ARG A 84 3.36 30.04 -2.15
C ARG A 84 4.56 30.13 -1.20
N VAL A 85 4.82 29.04 -0.48
CA VAL A 85 6.01 28.90 0.36
C VAL A 85 7.18 28.83 -0.60
N SER A 86 7.82 29.97 -0.84
CA SER A 86 9.14 29.99 -1.42
C SER A 86 10.09 29.62 -0.30
N VAL A 87 10.55 28.37 -0.30
CA VAL A 87 11.71 28.02 0.50
C VAL A 87 12.88 28.75 -0.16
N PRO A 88 13.57 29.67 0.54
CA PRO A 88 14.80 30.22 -0.01
C PRO A 88 15.74 29.05 -0.27
N SER A 89 16.14 28.88 -1.53
CA SER A 89 17.11 27.85 -1.90
C SER A 89 18.47 28.29 -1.39
N GLU A 90 18.81 27.90 -0.18
CA GLU A 90 20.21 27.96 0.26
C GLU A 90 20.99 26.93 -0.56
N GLU A 91 22.06 27.37 -1.22
CA GLU A 91 22.97 26.46 -1.89
C GLU A 91 23.65 25.60 -0.83
N TYR A 92 23.17 24.36 -0.71
CA TYR A 92 23.77 23.38 0.19
C TYR A 92 25.22 23.13 -0.22
N THR A 93 26.15 23.67 0.56
CA THR A 93 27.56 23.31 0.44
C THR A 93 27.77 22.07 1.30
N PRO A 94 28.01 20.88 0.70
CA PRO A 94 28.33 19.70 1.51
C PRO A 94 29.55 20.01 2.37
N PRO A 95 29.57 19.60 3.65
CA PRO A 95 30.75 19.75 4.46
C PRO A 95 31.93 19.04 3.76
N PRO A 96 33.16 19.54 3.94
CA PRO A 96 34.33 18.90 3.34
C PRO A 96 34.36 17.42 3.77
N PRO A 97 34.78 16.52 2.86
CA PRO A 97 34.89 15.11 3.18
C PRO A 97 35.78 14.95 4.41
N ARG A 98 35.34 14.10 5.34
CA ARG A 98 36.15 13.80 6.52
C ARG A 98 37.50 13.25 6.05
N PRO A 99 38.62 13.59 6.72
CA PRO A 99 39.91 13.04 6.36
C PRO A 99 39.83 11.51 6.44
N ILE A 100 40.24 10.84 5.37
CA ILE A 100 40.30 9.39 5.32
C ILE A 100 41.41 8.97 6.29
N PRO A 101 41.13 8.09 7.28
CA PRO A 101 42.18 7.63 8.18
C PRO A 101 43.30 6.96 7.36
N PRO A 102 44.57 7.09 7.79
CA PRO A 102 45.67 6.42 7.11
C PRO A 102 45.43 4.91 7.11
N THR A 103 45.80 4.27 6.02
CA THR A 103 45.68 2.82 5.89
C THR A 103 46.51 2.14 6.98
N PRO A 104 45.93 1.25 7.81
CA PRO A 104 46.68 0.59 8.88
C PRO A 104 47.76 -0.35 8.30
N PRO A 105 48.85 -0.60 9.04
CA PRO A 105 49.84 -1.58 8.63
C PRO A 105 49.19 -2.96 8.45
N GLY A 106 49.54 -3.67 7.37
CA GLY A 106 48.97 -4.99 7.05
C GLY A 106 47.63 -4.97 6.30
N PHE A 107 47.09 -3.79 5.95
CA PHE A 107 45.82 -3.69 5.22
C PHE A 107 45.84 -4.44 3.88
N SER A 108 46.93 -4.37 3.11
CA SER A 108 47.05 -5.07 1.82
C SER A 108 46.94 -6.59 1.96
N GLU A 109 47.57 -7.15 3.00
CA GLU A 109 47.52 -8.57 3.29
C GLU A 109 46.12 -9.02 3.72
N VAL A 110 45.51 -8.28 4.64
CA VAL A 110 44.14 -8.56 5.10
C VAL A 110 43.13 -8.41 3.96
N LYS A 111 43.28 -7.37 3.13
CA LYS A 111 42.46 -7.17 1.93
C LYS A 111 42.58 -8.36 0.96
N GLY A 112 43.79 -8.81 0.66
CA GLY A 112 44.00 -9.99 -0.20
C GLY A 112 43.39 -11.26 0.38
N ARG A 113 43.50 -11.46 1.70
CA ARG A 113 42.87 -12.56 2.43
C ARG A 113 41.33 -12.52 2.35
N ILE A 114 40.73 -11.33 2.45
CA ILE A 114 39.28 -11.13 2.35
C ILE A 114 38.82 -11.35 0.91
N GLU A 115 39.51 -10.81 -0.08
CA GLU A 115 39.18 -10.99 -1.49
C GLU A 115 39.25 -12.46 -1.92
N ALA A 116 40.24 -13.21 -1.44
CA ALA A 116 40.32 -14.65 -1.66
C ALA A 116 39.15 -15.42 -1.01
N ALA A 117 38.75 -15.03 0.19
CA ALA A 117 37.59 -15.60 0.86
C ALA A 117 36.28 -15.27 0.12
N LEU A 118 36.11 -14.04 -0.37
CA LEU A 118 34.94 -13.63 -1.15
C LEU A 118 34.83 -14.43 -2.46
N ARG A 119 35.96 -14.70 -3.13
CA ARG A 119 35.99 -15.59 -4.31
C ARG A 119 35.63 -17.03 -3.99
N ALA A 120 35.99 -17.53 -2.81
CA ALA A 120 35.59 -18.87 -2.38
C ALA A 120 34.08 -18.93 -2.09
N LEU A 121 33.57 -17.94 -1.36
CA LEU A 121 32.16 -17.84 -0.94
C LEU A 121 31.19 -17.57 -2.09
N SER A 122 31.67 -17.05 -3.23
CA SER A 122 30.84 -16.89 -4.43
C SER A 122 30.57 -18.22 -5.15
N THR A 123 31.27 -19.31 -4.81
CA THR A 123 31.07 -20.62 -5.44
C THR A 123 29.79 -21.31 -4.90
N PRO A 124 29.03 -22.04 -5.74
CA PRO A 124 27.84 -22.77 -5.29
C PRO A 124 28.12 -23.78 -4.17
N LYS A 125 29.29 -24.44 -4.23
CA LYS A 125 29.73 -25.41 -3.23
C LYS A 125 29.93 -24.77 -1.86
N ALA A 126 30.60 -23.61 -1.79
CA ALA A 126 30.80 -22.89 -0.54
C ALA A 126 29.49 -22.37 0.04
N ARG A 127 28.56 -21.87 -0.79
CA ARG A 127 27.22 -21.46 -0.34
C ARG A 127 26.46 -22.64 0.26
N ILE A 128 26.44 -23.80 -0.40
CA ILE A 128 25.78 -25.01 0.12
C ILE A 128 26.40 -25.45 1.47
N LEU A 129 27.72 -25.39 1.62
CA LEU A 129 28.39 -25.72 2.89
C LEU A 129 28.06 -24.74 4.00
N LEU A 130 27.96 -23.44 3.69
CA LEU A 130 27.56 -22.40 4.63
C LEU A 130 26.10 -22.58 5.10
N GLU A 131 25.17 -22.80 4.18
CA GLU A 131 23.74 -23.04 4.49
C GLU A 131 23.53 -24.33 5.30
N ARG A 132 24.36 -25.36 5.08
CA ARG A 132 24.32 -26.62 5.83
C ARG A 132 25.03 -26.54 7.19
N GLY A 133 25.70 -25.42 7.51
CA GLY A 133 26.44 -25.23 8.76
C GLY A 133 27.72 -26.08 8.88
N ASP A 134 28.25 -26.62 7.78
CA ASP A 134 29.46 -27.46 7.77
C ASP A 134 30.72 -26.56 7.72
N VAL A 135 31.03 -25.96 8.87
CA VAL A 135 32.11 -24.97 9.02
C VAL A 135 33.49 -25.55 8.72
N GLU A 136 33.76 -26.80 9.10
CA GLU A 136 35.06 -27.44 8.88
C GLU A 136 35.38 -27.64 7.40
N ARG A 137 34.38 -28.04 6.60
CA ARG A 137 34.57 -28.16 5.15
C ARG A 137 34.62 -26.80 4.48
N LEU A 138 33.82 -25.84 4.92
CA LEU A 138 33.86 -24.47 4.40
C LEU A 138 35.24 -23.83 4.57
N MET A 139 35.84 -23.97 5.77
CA MET A 139 37.17 -23.43 6.04
C MET A 139 38.26 -24.05 5.16
N ARG A 140 38.17 -25.36 4.86
CA ARG A 140 39.08 -26.03 3.92
C ARG A 140 38.97 -25.47 2.50
N GLU A 141 37.76 -25.16 2.03
CA GLU A 141 37.56 -24.55 0.70
C GLU A 141 38.08 -23.10 0.65
N VAL A 142 37.88 -22.32 1.72
CA VAL A 142 38.40 -20.95 1.84
C VAL A 142 39.94 -20.94 1.90
N GLU A 143 40.54 -21.89 2.61
CA GLU A 143 42.00 -22.07 2.63
C GLU A 143 42.57 -22.56 1.30
N ALA A 144 41.87 -23.46 0.61
CA ALA A 144 42.26 -23.90 -0.73
C ALA A 144 42.25 -22.73 -1.73
N ALA A 145 41.22 -21.88 -1.68
CA ALA A 145 41.13 -20.68 -2.50
C ALA A 145 42.19 -19.62 -2.16
N ARG A 146 42.66 -19.58 -0.90
CA ARG A 146 43.82 -18.78 -0.50
C ARG A 146 45.13 -19.27 -1.10
N ARG A 147 45.33 -20.60 -1.20
CA ARG A 147 46.56 -21.20 -1.76
C ARG A 147 46.60 -21.16 -3.30
N GLY A 148 45.46 -21.17 -3.97
CA GLY A 148 45.36 -21.13 -5.44
C GLY A 148 45.47 -19.73 -6.08
N GLY A 149 45.74 -18.68 -5.30
CA GLY A 149 45.83 -17.29 -5.77
C GLY A 149 47.25 -16.68 -5.77
N VAL A 150 48.29 -17.51 -5.61
CA VAL A 150 49.70 -17.10 -5.79
C VAL A 150 50.17 -17.66 -7.13
N GLY A 151 49.81 -16.95 -8.19
CA GLY A 151 50.21 -17.18 -9.58
C GLY A 151 50.11 -15.87 -10.33
#